data_AF-A0A662LNX2-F1
#
_entry.id   AF-A0A662LNX2-F1
#
_cell.length_a   1.000
_cell.length_b   1.000
_cell.length_c   1.000
_cell.angle_alpha   90.00
_cell.angle_beta   90.00
_cell.angle_gamma   90.00
#
_symmetry.space_group_name_H-M   'P 1'
#
loop_
_entity.id
_entity.type
_entity.pdbx_description
1 polymer ?
#
loop_
_entity_poly.entity_id
_entity_poly.type
_entity_poly.pdbx_seq_one_letter_code
_entity_poly.pdbx_strand_id
1 'polypeptide(L)' 'MFTKYFEYSKGKEEISITWSFEDVLNRANSIDININKKEACIILAVIDDKYDCTLGITWDTIDTYLYEFEEWRG' A
#
# COMPACT_ATOMS: atom_id res chain seq x y z
N MET A 1 37.87 -1.22 -14.96
CA MET A 1 37.48 0.19 -15.06
C MET A 1 36.06 0.21 -15.63
N PHE A 2 35.04 0.24 -14.78
CA PHE A 2 33.64 0.20 -15.20
C PHE A 2 33.02 1.58 -14.93
N THR A 3 32.96 2.43 -15.95
CA THR A 3 32.09 3.60 -15.97
C THR A 3 31.13 3.40 -17.14
N LYS A 4 30.11 2.55 -16.92
CA LYS A 4 29.00 2.45 -17.86
C LYS A 4 28.12 3.66 -17.59
N TYR A 5 28.06 4.54 -18.59
CA TYR A 5 27.32 5.78 -18.62
C TYR A 5 25.88 5.57 -18.13
N PHE A 6 25.51 6.24 -17.04
CA PHE A 6 24.10 6.54 -16.78
C PHE A 6 23.74 7.69 -17.71
N GLU A 7 22.99 7.38 -18.76
CA GLU A 7 22.31 8.43 -19.53
C GLU A 7 21.34 9.13 -18.58
N TYR A 8 21.56 10.43 -18.37
CA TYR A 8 20.74 11.25 -17.47
C TYR A 8 19.36 11.39 -18.12
N SER A 9 18.43 10.49 -17.79
CA SER A 9 17.02 10.65 -18.11
C SER A 9 16.58 12.01 -17.55
N LYS A 10 15.88 12.82 -18.35
CA LYS A 10 15.26 14.08 -17.91
C LYS A 10 14.63 13.88 -16.52
N GLY A 11 15.07 14.67 -15.54
CA GLY A 11 14.65 14.52 -14.15
C GLY A 11 13.12 14.53 -14.02
N LYS A 12 12.57 13.67 -13.16
CA LYS A 12 11.16 13.72 -12.81
C LYS A 12 10.95 14.81 -11.77
N GLU A 13 10.03 15.74 -12.03
CA GLU A 13 9.66 16.80 -11.09
C GLU A 13 8.68 16.30 -10.01
N GLU A 14 7.94 15.23 -10.30
CA GLU A 14 6.99 14.60 -9.40
C GLU A 14 6.85 13.09 -9.66
N ILE A 15 6.38 12.36 -8.63
CA ILE A 15 5.95 10.96 -8.70
C ILE A 15 4.70 10.78 -7.84
N SER A 16 3.85 9.82 -8.20
CA SER A 16 2.69 9.40 -7.40
C SER A 16 2.66 7.88 -7.29
N ILE A 17 2.24 7.37 -6.14
CA ILE A 17 2.05 5.95 -5.86
C ILE A 17 0.59 5.76 -5.48
N THR A 18 -0.11 4.88 -6.20
CA THR A 18 -1.52 4.59 -5.98
C THR A 18 -1.68 3.16 -5.48
N TRP A 19 -2.51 3.00 -4.46
CA TRP A 19 -2.93 1.71 -3.92
C TRP A 19 -4.37 1.42 -4.32
N SER A 20 -4.63 0.24 -4.87
CA SER A 20 -5.94 -0.21 -5.30
C SER A 20 -6.52 -1.24 -4.33
N PHE A 21 -7.84 -1.48 -4.42
CA PHE A 21 -8.46 -2.56 -3.63
C PHE A 21 -7.88 -3.93 -3.99
N GLU A 22 -7.36 -4.10 -5.22
CA GLU A 22 -6.72 -5.35 -5.66
C GLU A 22 -5.40 -5.58 -4.94
N ASP A 23 -4.61 -4.52 -4.69
CA ASP A 23 -3.38 -4.61 -3.92
C ASP A 23 -3.65 -5.08 -2.49
N VAL A 24 -4.68 -4.51 -1.86
CA VAL A 24 -5.10 -4.89 -0.50
C VAL A 24 -5.63 -6.32 -0.46
N LEU A 25 -6.44 -6.75 -1.45
CA LEU A 25 -6.91 -8.13 -1.55
C LEU A 25 -5.76 -9.13 -1.73
N ASN A 26 -4.83 -8.81 -2.64
CA ASN A 26 -3.67 -9.66 -2.89
C ASN A 26 -2.77 -9.74 -1.66
N ARG A 27 -2.61 -8.63 -0.94
CA ARG A 27 -1.84 -8.60 0.31
C ARG A 27 -2.51 -9.43 1.40
N ALA A 28 -3.81 -9.24 1.61
CA ALA A 28 -4.60 -10.00 2.57
C ALA A 28 -4.48 -11.52 2.34
N ASN A 29 -4.63 -11.95 1.08
CA ASN A 29 -4.44 -13.35 0.69
C ASN A 29 -3.02 -13.87 0.97
N SER A 30 -2.00 -13.01 0.88
CA SER A 30 -0.60 -13.40 1.16
C SER A 30 -0.29 -13.57 2.66
N ILE A 31 -1.16 -13.07 3.54
CA ILE A 31 -1.02 -13.14 5.00
C ILE A 31 -2.19 -13.90 5.65
N ASP A 32 -2.87 -14.75 4.88
CA ASP A 32 -3.98 -15.60 5.33
C ASP A 32 -5.20 -14.86 5.94
N ILE A 33 -5.40 -13.59 5.55
CA ILE A 33 -6.58 -12.80 5.92
C ILE A 33 -7.57 -12.81 4.75
N ASN A 34 -8.76 -13.37 4.98
CA ASN A 34 -9.81 -13.46 3.96
C ASN A 34 -10.77 -12.28 4.04
N ILE A 35 -10.72 -11.37 3.07
CA ILE A 35 -11.62 -10.22 2.95
C ILE A 35 -12.20 -10.13 1.54
N ASN A 36 -13.35 -9.47 1.42
CA ASN A 36 -13.97 -9.18 0.13
C ASN A 36 -13.64 -7.76 -0.36
N LYS A 37 -14.01 -7.46 -1.61
CA LYS A 37 -13.76 -6.15 -2.23
C LYS A 37 -14.28 -4.96 -1.41
N LYS A 38 -15.47 -5.08 -0.81
CA LYS A 38 -16.07 -4.00 -0.01
C LYS A 38 -15.22 -3.70 1.23
N GLU A 39 -14.73 -4.75 1.90
CA GLU A 39 -13.85 -4.63 3.07
C GLU A 39 -12.49 -4.03 2.70
N ALA A 40 -11.89 -4.46 1.59
CA ALA A 40 -10.68 -3.84 1.05
C ALA A 40 -10.85 -2.34 0.76
N CYS A 41 -12.00 -1.94 0.20
CA CYS A 41 -12.32 -0.52 0.00
C CYS A 41 -12.50 0.24 1.32
N ILE A 42 -13.06 -0.38 2.36
CA ILE A 42 -13.18 0.22 3.70
C ILE A 42 -11.78 0.45 4.29
N ILE A 43 -10.91 -0.55 4.21
CA ILE A 43 -9.52 -0.44 4.69
C ILE A 43 -8.79 0.71 4.00
N LEU A 44 -8.89 0.82 2.66
CA LEU A 44 -8.30 1.94 1.93
C LEU A 44 -8.86 3.30 2.36
N ALA A 45 -10.16 3.41 2.61
CA ALA A 45 -10.76 4.65 3.10
C ALA A 45 -10.24 5.03 4.49
N VAL A 46 -9.99 4.06 5.36
CA VAL A 46 -9.40 4.30 6.69
C VAL A 46 -7.94 4.71 6.56
N ILE A 47 -7.17 4.07 5.69
CA ILE A 47 -5.78 4.44 5.40
C ILE A 47 -5.72 5.88 4.86
N ASP A 48 -6.56 6.24 3.90
CA ASP A 48 -6.59 7.58 3.29
C ASP A 48 -6.91 8.70 4.31
N ASP A 49 -7.77 8.41 5.29
CA ASP A 49 -8.11 9.36 6.37
C ASP A 49 -7.00 9.49 7.42
N LYS A 50 -6.20 8.43 7.65
CA LYS A 50 -5.31 8.30 8.82
C LYS A 50 -3.83 8.11 8.49
N TYR A 51 -3.41 8.15 7.22
CA TYR A 51 -2.02 7.86 6.88
C TYR A 51 -1.05 8.91 7.43
N ASP A 52 0.12 8.42 7.85
CA ASP A 52 1.23 9.27 8.26
C ASP A 52 2.00 9.74 7.02
N CYS A 53 2.01 11.06 6.79
CA CYS A 53 2.71 11.66 5.65
C CYS A 53 4.25 11.59 5.75
N THR A 54 4.81 11.21 6.91
CA THR A 54 6.25 11.02 7.09
C THR A 54 6.75 9.67 6.57
N LEU A 55 5.92 8.63 6.66
CA LEU A 55 6.23 7.27 6.20
C LEU A 55 5.57 6.95 4.84
N GLY A 56 4.44 7.59 4.55
CA GLY A 56 3.61 7.26 3.39
C GLY A 56 2.82 5.96 3.59
N ILE A 57 2.13 5.53 2.54
CA ILE A 57 1.39 4.27 2.53
C ILE A 57 2.32 3.18 2.01
N THR A 58 2.73 2.28 2.91
CA THR A 58 3.62 1.15 2.63
C THR A 58 2.87 -0.18 2.77
N TRP A 59 3.51 -1.29 2.42
CA TRP A 59 2.96 -2.62 2.72
C TRP A 59 2.76 -2.84 4.23
N ASP A 60 3.67 -2.35 5.07
CA ASP A 60 3.54 -2.46 6.53
C ASP A 60 2.34 -1.65 7.05
N THR A 61 2.04 -0.51 6.41
CA THR A 61 0.81 0.25 6.66
C THR A 61 -0.43 -0.60 6.35
N ILE A 62 -0.47 -1.21 5.16
CA ILE A 62 -1.60 -2.06 4.74
C ILE A 62 -1.78 -3.25 5.68
N ASP A 63 -0.68 -3.91 6.06
CA ASP A 63 -0.70 -5.06 6.97
C ASP A 63 -1.26 -4.68 8.35
N THR A 64 -0.85 -3.54 8.89
CA THR A 64 -1.36 -3.03 10.17
C THR A 64 -2.88 -2.91 10.15
N TYR A 65 -3.42 -2.27 9.12
CA TYR A 65 -4.88 -2.10 9.00
C TYR A 65 -5.62 -3.40 8.67
N LEU A 66 -4.97 -4.36 8.00
CA LEU A 66 -5.55 -5.70 7.79
C LEU A 66 -5.70 -6.46 9.12
N TYR A 67 -4.67 -6.44 9.97
CA TYR A 67 -4.74 -7.07 11.29
C TYR A 67 -5.75 -6.38 12.20
N GLU A 68 -5.75 -5.04 12.26
CA GLU A 68 -6.76 -4.30 13.03
C GLU A 68 -8.19 -4.59 12.54
N PHE A 69 -8.39 -4.67 11.23
CA PHE A 69 -9.69 -5.01 10.65
C PHE A 69 -10.14 -6.44 11.01
N GLU A 70 -9.23 -7.41 10.98
CA GLU A 70 -9.50 -8.79 11.40
C GLU A 70 -9.92 -8.86 12.88
N GLU A 71 -9.24 -8.10 13.75
CA GLU A 71 -9.57 -8.01 15.17
C GLU A 71 -10.94 -7.35 15.44
N TRP A 72 -11.35 -6.36 14.64
CA TRP A 72 -12.65 -5.70 14.82
C TRP A 72 -13.85 -6.52 14.35
N ARG A 73 -13.65 -7.43 13.39
CA ARG A 73 -14.74 -8.23 12.81
C ARG A 73 -14.95 -9.59 13.49
N GLY A 74 -13.94 -10.08 14.22
CA GLY A 74 -13.99 -11.32 15.01
C GLY A 74 -14.73 -11.14 16.32
#